data_AF-A0A822ZUH3-F1
#
_entry.id   AF-A0A822ZUH3-F1
#
_cell.length_a   1.000
_cell.length_b   1.000
_cell.length_c   1.000
_cell.angle_alpha   90.00
_cell.angle_beta   90.00
_cell.angle_gamma   90.00
#
_symmetry.space_group_name_H-M   'P 1'
#
loop_
_entity.id
_entity.type
_entity.pdbx_description
1 polymer ?
#
loop_
_entity_poly.entity_id
_entity_poly.type
_entity_poly.pdbx_seq_one_letter_code
_entity_poly.pdbx_strand_id
1 'polypeptide(L)'
;MSLSSLCILNSHYYLSSYAPNLNSQFSILKRKQDFTRRPSPLTRSNQRKRNHLYCYIYRVVIAKIEEIDRKRKKTSVSSSDRRDKNGKKTKMDSNQVRASHILIKHQGSRRQASWKDPDGHVIKNTTRETAVNQLKSLREDIVAGKAKFEDVASRYSDCSSAKRGGDLGPFGKGRMQKPFEEAAFGLKVGEISDIVDTDSGVHIIKRTG
;
A
#
# COMPACT_ATOMS: atom_id res chain seq x y z
N MET A 1 -32.80 -17.25 -27.48
CA MET A 1 -31.69 -16.38 -26.99
C MET A 1 -30.42 -17.20 -27.01
N SER A 2 -29.38 -16.80 -27.76
CA SER A 2 -28.20 -17.65 -27.97
C SER A 2 -27.21 -17.60 -26.81
N LEU A 3 -26.55 -18.73 -26.54
CA LEU A 3 -25.52 -18.94 -25.51
C LEU A 3 -24.37 -17.90 -25.55
N SER A 4 -24.19 -17.19 -26.67
CA SER A 4 -23.22 -16.10 -26.83
C SER A 4 -23.57 -14.82 -26.05
N SER A 5 -24.87 -14.52 -25.86
CA SER A 5 -25.29 -13.34 -25.09
C SER A 5 -25.16 -13.55 -23.57
N LEU A 6 -25.21 -14.80 -23.10
CA LEU A 6 -25.03 -15.10 -21.67
C LEU A 6 -23.58 -14.96 -21.21
N CYS A 7 -22.58 -15.20 -22.07
CA CYS A 7 -21.17 -15.06 -21.70
C CYS A 7 -20.74 -13.60 -21.44
N ILE A 8 -21.30 -12.63 -22.18
CA ILE A 8 -20.93 -11.21 -22.05
C ILE A 8 -21.60 -10.59 -20.82
N LEU A 9 -22.83 -11.01 -20.49
CA LEU A 9 -23.53 -10.54 -19.29
C LEU A 9 -22.93 -11.15 -18.00
N ASN A 10 -22.49 -12.42 -18.04
CA ASN A 10 -21.82 -13.05 -16.89
C ASN A 10 -20.40 -12.52 -16.64
N SER A 11 -19.67 -12.02 -17.66
CA SER A 11 -18.34 -11.43 -17.44
C SER A 11 -18.40 -10.08 -16.70
N HIS A 12 -19.49 -9.32 -16.88
CA HIS A 12 -19.69 -8.04 -16.19
C HIS A 12 -19.99 -8.23 -14.69
N TYR A 13 -20.75 -9.25 -14.33
CA TYR A 13 -21.08 -9.55 -12.92
C TYR A 13 -19.86 -10.13 -12.16
N TYR A 14 -19.07 -11.00 -12.80
CA TYR A 14 -17.94 -11.67 -12.11
C TYR A 14 -16.78 -10.72 -11.78
N LEU A 15 -16.51 -9.73 -12.65
CA LEU A 15 -15.47 -8.72 -12.42
C LEU A 15 -15.89 -7.65 -11.40
N SER A 16 -17.19 -7.31 -11.33
CA SER A 16 -17.70 -6.33 -10.36
C SER A 16 -17.72 -6.85 -8.92
N SER A 17 -17.89 -8.16 -8.71
CA SER A 17 -17.92 -8.75 -7.35
C SER A 17 -16.54 -9.08 -6.78
N TYR A 18 -15.50 -9.27 -7.62
CA TYR A 18 -14.19 -9.76 -7.15
C TYR A 18 -13.05 -8.73 -7.16
N ALA A 19 -13.21 -7.56 -7.79
CA ALA A 19 -12.17 -6.52 -7.78
C ALA A 19 -12.73 -5.09 -7.92
N PRO A 20 -13.28 -4.48 -6.84
CA PRO A 20 -13.86 -3.14 -6.90
C PRO A 20 -12.86 -2.02 -7.23
N ASN A 21 -11.54 -2.29 -7.16
CA ASN A 21 -10.49 -1.29 -7.32
C ASN A 21 -9.74 -1.32 -8.67
N LEU A 22 -10.19 -2.11 -9.65
CA LEU A 22 -9.59 -2.11 -11.00
C LEU A 22 -10.25 -1.14 -11.99
N ASN A 23 -11.33 -0.45 -11.58
CA ASN A 23 -12.05 0.50 -12.44
C ASN A 23 -11.19 1.69 -12.94
N SER A 24 -10.11 2.03 -12.24
CA SER A 24 -9.19 3.10 -12.66
C SER A 24 -8.27 2.69 -13.83
N GLN A 25 -7.88 1.41 -13.96
CA GLN A 25 -7.02 0.98 -15.06
C GLN A 25 -7.80 0.63 -16.34
N PHE A 26 -9.07 0.22 -16.22
CA PHE A 26 -9.91 -0.05 -17.38
C PHE A 26 -10.34 1.21 -18.15
N SER A 27 -10.41 2.37 -17.50
CA SER A 27 -10.71 3.64 -18.15
C SER A 27 -9.58 4.11 -19.08
N ILE A 28 -8.33 3.73 -18.79
CA ILE A 28 -7.16 4.04 -19.62
C ILE A 28 -7.14 3.15 -20.88
N LEU A 29 -7.49 1.87 -20.75
CA LEU A 29 -7.61 0.95 -21.89
C LEU A 29 -8.78 1.27 -22.83
N LYS A 30 -9.81 1.98 -22.36
CA LYS A 30 -10.93 2.44 -23.20
C LYS A 30 -10.60 3.63 -24.12
N ARG A 31 -9.44 4.29 -23.96
CA ARG A 31 -9.08 5.47 -24.78
C ARG A 31 -8.24 5.19 -26.03
N LYS A 32 -7.82 3.93 -26.28
CA LYS A 32 -6.97 3.58 -27.44
C LYS A 32 -7.56 2.54 -28.39
N GLN A 33 -8.86 2.30 -28.35
CA GLN A 33 -9.51 1.41 -29.32
C GLN A 33 -10.78 2.08 -29.85
N ASP A 34 -10.71 2.56 -31.09
CA ASP A 34 -11.84 3.09 -31.84
C ASP A 34 -12.89 1.97 -32.03
N PHE A 35 -13.90 1.95 -31.17
CA PHE A 35 -14.99 0.98 -31.17
C PHE A 35 -16.06 1.28 -32.24
N THR A 36 -15.84 2.30 -33.08
CA THR A 36 -16.77 2.78 -34.10
C THR A 36 -16.74 1.99 -35.41
N ARG A 37 -15.77 1.09 -35.60
CA ARG A 37 -15.75 0.20 -36.77
C ARG A 37 -16.45 -1.11 -36.48
N ARG A 38 -17.63 -1.31 -37.08
CA ARG A 38 -18.29 -2.63 -37.13
C ARG A 38 -17.32 -3.64 -37.75
N PRO A 39 -16.91 -4.70 -37.04
CA PRO A 39 -16.08 -5.73 -37.63
C PRO A 39 -16.86 -6.44 -38.73
N SER A 40 -16.23 -6.63 -39.89
CA SER A 40 -16.78 -7.35 -41.04
C SER A 40 -17.27 -8.76 -40.64
N PRO A 41 -18.37 -9.27 -41.23
CA PRO A 41 -18.87 -10.60 -40.92
C PRO A 41 -17.78 -11.65 -41.20
N LEU A 42 -17.45 -12.46 -40.19
CA LEU A 42 -16.50 -13.55 -40.35
C LEU A 42 -17.21 -14.80 -40.83
N THR A 43 -16.56 -15.54 -41.73
CA THR A 43 -17.02 -16.86 -42.16
C THR A 43 -17.08 -17.83 -40.97
N ARG A 44 -17.98 -18.82 -41.01
CA ARG A 44 -18.20 -19.81 -39.94
C ARG A 44 -16.91 -20.54 -39.51
N SER A 45 -16.00 -20.80 -40.45
CA SER A 45 -14.68 -21.40 -40.19
C SER A 45 -13.75 -20.45 -39.43
N ASN A 46 -13.75 -19.16 -39.78
CA ASN A 46 -12.95 -18.12 -39.12
C ASN A 46 -13.50 -17.75 -37.73
N GLN A 47 -14.82 -17.84 -37.51
CA GLN A 47 -15.44 -17.63 -36.20
C GLN A 47 -15.07 -18.74 -35.20
N ARG A 48 -15.00 -20.01 -35.64
CA ARG A 48 -14.52 -21.13 -34.80
C ARG A 48 -13.06 -20.94 -34.38
N LYS A 49 -12.19 -20.56 -35.31
CA LYS A 49 -10.77 -20.27 -35.03
C LYS A 49 -10.61 -19.10 -34.06
N ARG A 50 -11.39 -18.02 -34.21
CA ARG A 50 -11.41 -16.88 -33.28
C ARG A 50 -11.88 -17.25 -31.88
N ASN A 51 -12.95 -18.04 -31.76
CA ASN A 51 -13.45 -18.50 -30.45
C ASN A 51 -12.42 -19.42 -29.76
N HIS A 52 -11.77 -20.32 -30.52
CA HIS A 52 -10.70 -21.18 -30.00
C HIS A 52 -9.51 -20.36 -29.48
N LEU A 53 -9.10 -19.33 -30.25
CA LEU A 53 -8.01 -18.43 -29.85
C LEU A 53 -8.38 -17.62 -28.59
N TYR A 54 -9.62 -17.13 -28.50
CA TYR A 54 -10.09 -16.37 -27.34
C TYR A 54 -10.16 -17.24 -26.08
N CYS A 55 -10.64 -18.49 -26.20
CA CYS A 55 -10.60 -19.46 -25.10
C CYS A 55 -9.16 -19.77 -24.66
N TYR A 56 -8.22 -19.95 -25.59
CA TYR A 56 -6.81 -20.20 -25.27
C TYR A 56 -6.19 -19.01 -24.51
N ILE A 57 -6.39 -17.79 -25.01
CA ILE A 57 -5.90 -16.57 -24.36
C ILE A 57 -6.50 -16.43 -22.95
N TYR A 58 -7.81 -16.66 -22.80
CA TYR A 58 -8.47 -16.62 -21.48
C TYR A 58 -7.89 -17.65 -20.51
N ARG A 59 -7.62 -18.89 -20.95
CA ARG A 59 -6.99 -19.91 -20.10
C ARG A 59 -5.59 -19.52 -19.65
N VAL A 60 -4.79 -18.94 -20.53
CA VAL A 60 -3.43 -18.47 -20.21
C VAL A 60 -3.47 -17.30 -19.23
N VAL A 61 -4.39 -16.36 -19.41
CA VAL A 61 -4.56 -15.20 -18.51
C VAL A 61 -5.04 -15.63 -17.13
N ILE A 62 -6.04 -16.50 -17.04
CA ILE A 62 -6.53 -17.03 -15.75
C ILE A 62 -5.42 -17.79 -15.02
N ALA A 63 -4.69 -18.67 -15.70
CA ALA A 63 -3.59 -19.42 -15.09
C ALA A 63 -2.48 -18.51 -14.53
N LYS A 64 -2.15 -17.40 -15.23
CA LYS A 64 -1.19 -16.40 -14.73
C LYS A 64 -1.72 -15.63 -13.52
N ILE A 65 -3.01 -15.28 -13.51
CA ILE A 65 -3.64 -14.60 -12.36
C ILE A 65 -3.59 -15.53 -11.13
N GLU A 66 -3.94 -16.80 -11.29
CA GLU A 66 -3.85 -17.80 -10.22
C GLU A 66 -2.41 -18.04 -9.72
N GLU A 67 -1.42 -17.97 -10.60
CA GLU A 67 0.00 -18.06 -10.23
C GLU A 67 0.45 -16.82 -9.42
N ILE A 68 0.03 -15.62 -9.84
CA ILE A 68 0.31 -14.37 -9.13
C ILE A 68 -0.36 -14.39 -7.74
N ASP A 69 -1.58 -14.89 -7.62
CA ASP A 69 -2.28 -15.04 -6.34
C ASP A 69 -1.62 -16.10 -5.43
N ARG A 70 -1.13 -17.21 -6.00
CA ARG A 70 -0.32 -18.18 -5.24
C ARG A 70 0.97 -17.55 -4.73
N LYS A 71 1.66 -16.73 -5.54
CA LYS A 71 2.86 -16.00 -5.11
C LYS A 71 2.54 -14.97 -4.02
N ARG A 72 1.43 -14.24 -4.15
CA ARG A 72 0.93 -13.31 -3.12
C ARG A 72 0.61 -14.00 -1.80
N LYS A 73 -0.08 -15.15 -1.82
CA LYS A 73 -0.37 -15.96 -0.61
C LYS A 73 0.91 -16.51 0.04
N LYS A 74 1.93 -16.84 -0.74
CA LYS A 74 3.22 -17.31 -0.22
C LYS A 74 4.03 -16.19 0.44
N THR A 75 3.93 -14.95 -0.07
CA THR A 75 4.55 -13.77 0.54
C THR A 75 3.77 -13.19 1.73
N SER A 76 2.51 -13.58 1.94
CA SER A 76 1.72 -13.17 3.10
C SER A 76 1.83 -14.13 4.29
N VAL A 77 2.64 -15.19 4.21
CA VAL A 77 2.97 -16.05 5.37
C VAL A 77 4.27 -15.55 6.00
N SER A 78 4.15 -14.44 6.70
CA SER A 78 5.10 -13.87 7.67
C SER A 78 4.37 -12.65 8.24
N SER A 79 3.81 -12.64 9.44
CA SER A 79 4.23 -13.32 10.67
C SER A 79 3.08 -13.30 11.67
N SER A 80 2.25 -14.33 11.64
CA SER A 80 1.43 -14.76 12.77
C SER A 80 1.48 -16.29 12.76
N ASP A 81 1.56 -16.88 13.94
CA ASP A 81 1.72 -18.32 14.21
C ASP A 81 3.13 -18.90 14.05
N ARG A 82 4.05 -18.50 14.95
CA ARG A 82 4.92 -19.51 15.57
C ARG A 82 4.05 -20.31 16.54
N ARG A 83 3.59 -21.50 16.13
CA ARG A 83 3.01 -22.46 17.05
C ARG A 83 4.11 -23.02 17.95
N ASP A 84 4.08 -22.65 19.22
CA ASP A 84 4.71 -23.46 20.25
C ASP A 84 3.96 -24.80 20.36
N LYS A 85 4.67 -25.88 20.69
CA LYS A 85 4.19 -27.28 20.65
C LYS A 85 3.12 -27.59 21.70
N ASN A 86 2.58 -26.60 22.42
CA ASN A 86 1.73 -26.82 23.60
C ASN A 86 0.34 -26.16 23.56
N GLY A 87 -0.18 -25.76 22.39
CA GLY A 87 -1.61 -25.50 22.20
C GLY A 87 -2.26 -24.39 23.07
N LYS A 88 -1.49 -23.52 23.73
CA LYS A 88 -2.03 -22.36 24.45
C LYS A 88 -2.17 -21.16 23.52
N LYS A 89 -3.38 -20.60 23.42
CA LYS A 89 -3.64 -19.26 22.84
C LYS A 89 -2.72 -18.25 23.52
N THR A 90 -1.76 -17.68 22.78
CA THR A 90 -0.98 -16.53 23.24
C THR A 90 -1.93 -15.35 23.40
N LYS A 91 -2.15 -14.90 24.64
CA LYS A 91 -2.71 -13.57 24.92
C LYS A 91 -1.88 -12.55 24.12
N MET A 92 -2.53 -11.59 23.45
CA MET A 92 -1.81 -10.39 22.98
C MET A 92 -1.03 -9.84 24.17
N ASP A 93 0.29 -9.75 24.02
CA ASP A 93 1.16 -9.22 25.05
C ASP A 93 0.70 -7.79 25.32
N SER A 94 0.22 -7.52 26.54
CA SER A 94 -0.45 -6.27 26.94
C SER A 94 0.48 -5.04 26.93
N ASN A 95 1.67 -5.18 26.37
CA ASN A 95 2.76 -4.23 26.41
C ASN A 95 3.27 -3.81 25.01
N GLN A 96 2.52 -4.13 23.95
CA GLN A 96 2.82 -3.71 22.59
C GLN A 96 1.87 -2.60 22.14
N VAL A 97 2.41 -1.68 21.33
CA VAL A 97 1.66 -0.63 20.64
C VAL A 97 1.85 -0.78 19.14
N ARG A 98 0.85 -0.40 18.35
CA ARG A 98 0.97 -0.30 16.90
C ARG A 98 0.91 1.15 16.50
N ALA A 99 1.94 1.64 15.83
CA ALA A 99 1.96 3.01 15.35
C ALA A 99 2.35 3.11 13.88
N SER A 100 1.84 4.16 13.24
CA SER A 100 2.29 4.63 11.94
C SER A 100 3.09 5.90 12.12
N HIS A 101 4.05 6.17 11.23
CA HIS A 101 4.84 7.39 11.30
C HIS A 101 5.08 8.06 9.95
N ILE A 102 5.35 9.36 10.00
CA ILE A 102 5.89 10.14 8.88
C ILE A 102 7.27 10.60 9.32
N LEU A 103 8.32 10.07 8.71
CA LEU A 103 9.70 10.52 8.89
C LEU A 103 10.10 11.49 7.78
N ILE A 104 10.65 12.65 8.14
CA ILE A 104 11.38 13.54 7.24
C ILE A 104 12.83 13.59 7.69
N LYS A 105 13.74 13.29 6.76
CA LYS A 105 15.18 13.34 7.01
C LYS A 105 15.76 14.70 6.70
N HIS A 106 16.83 15.04 7.40
CA HIS A 106 17.59 16.27 7.23
C HIS A 106 19.09 15.98 7.35
N GLN A 107 19.92 17.01 7.21
CA GLN A 107 21.38 16.91 7.26
C GLN A 107 21.93 16.30 8.56
N GLY A 108 21.17 16.34 9.66
CA GLY A 108 21.55 15.75 10.95
C GLY A 108 21.09 14.30 11.14
N SER A 109 20.36 13.73 10.18
CA SER A 109 19.88 12.35 10.27
C SER A 109 21.03 11.36 10.08
N ARG A 110 21.13 10.36 10.95
CA ARG A 110 22.15 9.29 10.94
C ARG A 110 22.34 8.63 9.57
N ARG A 111 21.26 8.49 8.80
CA ARG A 111 21.30 8.01 7.41
C ARG A 111 20.67 9.03 6.49
N GLN A 112 21.50 9.81 5.79
CA GLN A 112 21.08 10.88 4.88
C GLN A 112 20.69 10.37 3.48
N ALA A 113 19.88 9.31 3.41
CA ALA A 113 19.37 8.75 2.15
C ALA A 113 17.96 8.19 2.37
N SER A 114 17.13 8.15 1.34
CA SER A 114 15.79 7.55 1.38
C SER A 114 15.45 6.87 0.05
N TRP A 115 14.26 6.29 -0.04
CA TRP A 115 13.79 5.73 -1.30
C TRP A 115 13.44 6.81 -2.34
N LYS A 116 13.25 8.06 -1.90
CA LYS A 116 13.02 9.23 -2.77
C LYS A 116 14.33 9.87 -3.22
N ASP A 117 15.35 9.78 -2.38
CA ASP A 117 16.66 10.38 -2.58
C ASP A 117 17.75 9.35 -2.21
N PRO A 118 18.07 8.42 -3.12
CA PRO A 118 19.06 7.37 -2.87
C PRO A 118 20.46 7.93 -2.59
N ASP A 119 20.84 9.01 -3.28
CA ASP A 119 22.16 9.64 -3.19
C ASP A 119 22.27 10.67 -2.06
N GLY A 120 21.12 11.11 -1.54
CA GLY A 120 21.03 11.98 -0.37
C GLY A 120 21.25 13.46 -0.67
N HIS A 121 21.15 13.89 -1.93
CA HIS A 121 21.42 15.28 -2.32
C HIS A 121 20.46 16.28 -1.66
N VAL A 122 19.17 15.94 -1.60
CA VAL A 122 18.17 16.78 -0.95
C VAL A 122 18.33 16.69 0.55
N ILE A 123 18.48 15.48 1.09
CA ILE A 123 18.54 15.27 2.55
C ILE A 123 19.75 15.95 3.18
N LYS A 124 20.91 15.96 2.51
CA LYS A 124 22.13 16.64 2.98
C LYS A 124 22.01 18.16 3.00
N ASN A 125 21.20 18.73 2.12
CA ASN A 125 20.99 20.18 2.01
C ASN A 125 19.80 20.68 2.84
N THR A 126 18.91 19.77 3.26
CA THR A 126 17.77 20.09 4.11
C THR A 126 18.21 20.29 5.56
N THR A 127 17.96 21.48 6.11
CA THR A 127 18.22 21.77 7.52
C THR A 127 17.19 21.11 8.43
N ARG A 128 17.48 21.07 9.72
CA ARG A 128 16.53 20.54 10.70
C ARG A 128 15.25 21.39 10.74
N GLU A 129 15.38 22.70 10.70
CA GLU A 129 14.29 23.67 10.80
C GLU A 129 13.36 23.55 9.59
N THR A 130 13.91 23.37 8.40
CA THR A 130 13.13 23.17 7.17
C THR A 130 12.36 21.86 7.22
N ALA A 131 12.97 20.78 7.71
CA ALA A 131 12.28 19.51 7.93
C ALA A 131 11.15 19.62 8.97
N VAL A 132 11.39 20.33 10.09
CA VAL A 132 10.37 20.60 11.12
C VAL A 132 9.21 21.41 10.54
N ASN A 133 9.49 22.48 9.78
CA ASN A 133 8.46 23.33 9.19
C ASN A 133 7.62 22.57 8.15
N GLN A 134 8.27 21.76 7.30
CA GLN A 134 7.58 20.89 6.37
C GLN A 134 6.67 19.90 7.10
N LEU A 135 7.20 19.25 8.14
CA LEU A 135 6.46 18.27 8.92
C LEU A 135 5.30 18.92 9.70
N LYS A 136 5.49 20.14 10.21
CA LYS A 136 4.44 20.94 10.88
C LYS A 136 3.28 21.24 9.94
N SER A 137 3.55 21.70 8.72
CA SER A 137 2.52 21.95 7.71
C SER A 137 1.74 20.67 7.37
N LEU A 138 2.43 19.54 7.20
CA LEU A 138 1.78 18.25 6.98
C LEU A 138 0.90 17.84 8.17
N ARG A 139 1.33 18.09 9.41
CA ARG A 139 0.53 17.84 10.61
C ARG A 139 -0.76 18.63 10.59
N GLU A 140 -0.68 19.93 10.32
CA GLU A 140 -1.82 20.84 10.30
C GLU A 140 -2.87 20.38 9.28
N ASP A 141 -2.44 19.96 8.09
CA ASP A 141 -3.36 19.43 7.06
C ASP A 141 -4.00 18.10 7.47
N ILE A 142 -3.29 17.23 8.19
CA ILE A 142 -3.84 15.96 8.70
C ILE A 142 -4.84 16.23 9.83
N VAL A 143 -4.50 17.11 10.77
CA VAL A 143 -5.37 17.46 11.91
C VAL A 143 -6.62 18.21 11.44
N ALA A 144 -6.50 19.05 10.41
CA ALA A 144 -7.63 19.71 9.76
C ALA A 144 -8.49 18.75 8.90
N GLY A 145 -8.09 17.49 8.74
CA GLY A 145 -8.81 16.50 7.94
C GLY A 145 -8.73 16.70 6.42
N LYS A 146 -7.84 17.58 5.94
CA LYS A 146 -7.63 17.82 4.50
C LYS A 146 -6.93 16.65 3.82
N ALA A 147 -6.10 15.93 4.56
CA ALA A 147 -5.34 14.79 4.06
C ALA A 147 -5.37 13.62 5.05
N LYS A 148 -5.36 12.39 4.52
CA LYS A 148 -5.24 11.18 5.35
C LYS A 148 -3.77 10.96 5.72
N PHE A 149 -3.52 10.53 6.95
CA PHE A 149 -2.17 10.25 7.44
C PHE A 149 -1.41 9.27 6.54
N GLU A 150 -2.10 8.23 6.09
CA GLU A 150 -1.55 7.15 5.29
C GLU A 150 -1.12 7.64 3.88
N ASP A 151 -1.89 8.56 3.30
CA ASP A 151 -1.58 9.17 2.00
C ASP A 151 -0.36 10.10 2.11
N VAL A 152 -0.30 10.90 3.17
CA VAL A 152 0.84 11.79 3.44
C VAL A 152 2.10 10.95 3.71
N ALA A 153 2.01 9.91 4.53
CA ALA A 153 3.14 9.02 4.80
C ALA A 153 3.66 8.34 3.53
N SER A 154 2.76 7.88 2.66
CA SER A 154 3.14 7.21 1.42
C SER A 154 3.88 8.13 0.44
N ARG A 155 3.52 9.42 0.42
CA ARG A 155 4.10 10.39 -0.52
C ARG A 155 5.35 11.07 0.04
N TYR A 156 5.32 11.47 1.30
CA TYR A 156 6.32 12.36 1.87
C TYR A 156 7.30 11.68 2.80
N SER A 157 7.02 10.49 3.34
CA SER A 157 7.94 9.89 4.31
C SER A 157 9.21 9.33 3.66
N ASP A 158 10.35 9.58 4.28
CA ASP A 158 11.66 9.02 3.93
C ASP A 158 11.92 7.60 4.48
N CYS A 159 10.96 7.02 5.20
CA CYS A 159 11.04 5.65 5.68
C CYS A 159 10.55 4.64 4.62
N SER A 160 11.05 3.41 4.67
CA SER A 160 10.55 2.32 3.83
C SER A 160 9.11 1.90 4.18
N SER A 161 8.63 2.24 5.38
CA SER A 161 7.23 2.08 5.81
C SER A 161 6.25 2.93 5.00
N ALA A 162 6.73 3.93 4.24
CA ALA A 162 5.91 4.71 3.31
C ALA A 162 5.06 3.81 2.38
N LYS A 163 5.61 2.67 1.93
CA LYS A 163 4.89 1.69 1.10
C LYS A 163 3.65 1.07 1.77
N ARG A 164 3.53 1.19 3.09
CA ARG A 164 2.42 0.71 3.92
C ARG A 164 1.71 1.87 4.64
N GLY A 165 1.73 3.08 4.06
CA GLY A 165 1.10 4.24 4.69
C GLY A 165 1.76 4.65 6.02
N GLY A 166 3.04 4.34 6.20
CA GLY A 166 3.79 4.65 7.41
C GLY A 166 3.68 3.60 8.52
N ASP A 167 2.94 2.50 8.32
CA ASP A 167 2.73 1.47 9.34
C ASP A 167 4.03 0.69 9.68
N LEU A 168 4.40 0.74 10.96
CA LEU A 168 5.54 0.01 11.51
C LEU A 168 5.16 -1.37 12.06
N GLY A 169 3.86 -1.68 12.16
CA GLY A 169 3.37 -2.87 12.84
C GLY A 169 3.44 -2.74 14.37
N PRO A 170 3.06 -3.80 15.10
CA PRO A 170 3.14 -3.81 16.56
C PRO A 170 4.59 -3.89 17.03
N PHE A 171 4.94 -3.09 18.03
CA PHE A 171 6.24 -3.12 18.69
C PHE A 171 6.10 -2.95 20.21
N GLY A 172 6.99 -3.59 20.96
CA GLY A 172 7.14 -3.42 22.40
C GLY A 172 8.24 -2.41 22.75
N LYS A 173 8.43 -2.19 24.05
CA LYS A 173 9.50 -1.34 24.59
C LYS A 173 10.90 -1.87 24.23
N GLY A 174 11.86 -0.98 24.07
CA GLY A 174 13.26 -1.26 23.68
C GLY A 174 13.46 -1.59 22.20
N ARG A 175 12.42 -1.47 21.35
CA ARG A 175 12.51 -1.79 19.91
C ARG A 175 12.71 -0.57 19.03
N MET A 176 12.32 0.61 19.52
CA MET A 176 12.44 1.88 18.82
C MET A 176 13.41 2.81 19.55
N GLN A 177 13.78 3.93 18.93
CA GLN A 177 14.56 4.96 19.60
C GLN A 177 13.76 5.52 20.78
N LYS A 178 14.43 5.80 21.90
CA LYS A 178 13.80 6.28 23.14
C LYS A 178 12.77 7.42 22.94
N PRO A 179 13.09 8.53 22.25
CA PRO A 179 12.11 9.60 22.02
C PRO A 179 10.89 9.16 21.19
N PHE A 180 11.10 8.27 20.21
CA PHE A 180 10.00 7.72 19.40
C PHE A 180 9.10 6.80 20.24
N GLU A 181 9.72 5.98 21.07
CA GLU A 181 9.02 5.05 21.95
C GLU A 181 8.17 5.80 22.99
N GLU A 182 8.76 6.74 23.71
CA GLU A 182 8.06 7.53 24.74
C GLU A 182 6.85 8.24 24.16
N ALA A 183 6.99 8.85 22.98
CA ALA A 183 5.88 9.46 22.27
C ALA A 183 4.82 8.43 21.85
N ALA A 184 5.21 7.31 21.23
CA ALA A 184 4.24 6.30 20.77
C ALA A 184 3.45 5.65 21.91
N PHE A 185 4.10 5.38 23.05
CA PHE A 185 3.45 4.80 24.22
C PHE A 185 2.61 5.82 25.01
N GLY A 186 2.96 7.11 24.95
CA GLY A 186 2.20 8.19 25.57
C GLY A 186 0.90 8.55 24.85
N LEU A 187 0.77 8.23 23.55
CA LEU A 187 -0.41 8.52 22.75
C LEU A 187 -1.57 7.55 23.04
N LYS A 188 -2.80 8.05 22.93
CA LYS A 188 -4.01 7.22 22.86
C LYS A 188 -4.18 6.65 21.46
N VAL A 189 -4.92 5.55 21.33
CA VAL A 189 -5.22 4.97 20.02
C VAL A 189 -6.02 5.98 19.19
N GLY A 190 -5.56 6.25 17.97
CA GLY A 190 -6.10 7.25 17.06
C GLY A 190 -5.45 8.63 17.18
N GLU A 191 -4.68 8.88 18.23
CA GLU A 191 -4.03 10.17 18.48
C GLU A 191 -2.76 10.36 17.62
N ILE A 192 -2.48 11.62 17.31
CA ILE A 192 -1.32 12.06 16.53
C ILE A 192 -0.40 12.87 17.46
N SER A 193 0.88 12.53 17.50
CA SER A 193 1.87 13.23 18.30
C SER A 193 2.18 14.64 17.81
N ASP A 194 2.86 15.39 18.67
CA ASP A 194 3.69 16.51 18.23
C ASP A 194 4.90 16.00 17.43
N ILE A 195 5.75 16.95 17.00
CA ILE A 195 6.96 16.64 16.26
C ILE A 195 7.96 15.99 17.21
N VAL A 196 8.32 14.75 16.92
CA VAL A 196 9.29 13.96 17.69
C VAL A 196 10.60 13.95 16.93
N ASP A 197 11.66 14.38 17.60
CA ASP A 197 12.99 14.36 17.03
C ASP A 197 13.78 13.12 17.48
N THR A 198 14.51 12.53 16.54
CA THR A 198 15.32 11.32 16.76
C THR A 198 16.58 11.38 15.91
N ASP A 199 17.53 10.46 16.14
CA ASP A 199 18.72 10.36 15.30
C ASP A 199 18.39 10.02 13.84
N SER A 200 17.20 9.50 13.55
CA SER A 200 16.77 9.22 12.17
C SER A 200 16.24 10.45 11.43
N GLY A 201 15.98 11.55 12.14
CA GLY A 201 15.29 12.74 11.64
C GLY A 201 14.05 13.05 12.47
N VAL A 202 13.15 13.85 11.89
CA VAL A 202 11.94 14.33 12.57
C VAL A 202 10.72 13.50 12.18
N HIS A 203 9.87 13.23 13.16
CA HIS A 203 8.75 12.30 13.05
C HIS A 203 7.43 12.89 13.52
N ILE A 204 6.35 12.51 12.87
CA ILE A 204 5.01 12.52 13.47
C ILE A 204 4.57 11.07 13.61
N ILE A 205 3.97 10.75 14.75
CA ILE A 205 3.54 9.42 15.11
C ILE A 205 2.02 9.42 15.24
N LYS A 206 1.35 8.43 14.66
CA LYS A 206 -0.07 8.16 14.87
C LYS A 206 -0.20 6.79 15.49
N ARG A 207 -0.79 6.70 16.68
CA ARG A 207 -1.06 5.40 17.30
C ARG A 207 -2.30 4.79 16.66
N THR A 208 -2.19 3.54 16.22
CA THR A 208 -3.25 2.79 15.51
C THR A 208 -3.73 1.57 16.30
N GLY A 209 -3.00 1.14 17.33
CA GLY A 209 -3.34 0.03 18.22
C GLY A 209 -2.50 0.01 19.48
#